data_AF-A0A1Y2V665-F1
#
_entry.id   AF-A0A1Y2V665-F1
#
_cell.length_a   1.000
_cell.length_b   1.000
_cell.length_c   1.000
_cell.angle_alpha   90.00
_cell.angle_beta   90.00
_cell.angle_gamma   90.00
#
_symmetry.space_group_name_H-M   'P 1'
#
loop_
_entity.id
_entity.type
_entity.pdbx_description
1 polymer ?
#
loop_
_entity_poly.entity_id
_entity_poly.type
_entity_poly.pdbx_seq_one_letter_code
_entity_poly.pdbx_strand_id
1 'polypeptide(L)' 'EIKVHKTETDCWIVVHGVVYNVTKFLDDHPGGKDIILEEAGKDASDVFEEAGHSSEARDILRKLLVGRLDG' A
#
# COMPACT_ATOMS: atom_id res chain seq x y z
N GLU A 1 -1.73 -1.31 15.07
CA GLU A 1 -0.52 -0.52 14.79
C GLU A 1 -0.62 0.30 13.50
N ILE A 2 -1.03 -0.30 12.37
CA ILE A 2 -1.02 0.31 11.01
C ILE A 2 -1.64 1.72 10.88
N LYS A 3 -2.72 2.01 11.62
CA LYS A 3 -3.46 3.29 11.53
C LYS A 3 -2.61 4.56 11.80
N VAL A 4 -1.41 4.41 12.37
CA VAL A 4 -0.51 5.54 12.63
C VAL A 4 0.39 5.89 11.44
N HIS A 5 0.62 4.94 10.53
CA HIS A 5 1.48 5.07 9.35
C HIS A 5 0.70 5.68 8.17
N LYS A 6 0.33 6.96 8.33
CA LYS A 6 -0.59 7.68 7.42
C LYS A 6 -0.04 8.98 6.84
N THR A 7 1.28 9.14 6.78
CA THR A 7 1.94 10.36 6.28
C THR A 7 2.85 10.05 5.11
N GLU A 8 3.19 11.06 4.30
CA GLU A 8 4.13 10.89 3.17
C GLU A 8 5.49 10.30 3.57
N THR A 9 5.94 10.58 4.79
CA THR A 9 7.20 10.08 5.34
C THR A 9 7.07 8.76 6.11
N ASP A 10 5.85 8.26 6.29
CA ASP A 10 5.53 7.03 6.99
C ASP A 10 4.15 6.53 6.54
N CYS A 11 4.11 5.88 5.37
CA CYS A 11 2.88 5.46 4.68
C CYS A 11 2.85 3.94 4.52
N TRP A 12 1.92 3.29 5.23
CA TRP A 12 1.70 1.85 5.12
C TRP A 12 0.26 1.58 4.70
N ILE A 13 0.06 0.54 3.90
CA ILE A 13 -1.25 0.10 3.46
C ILE A 13 -1.43 -1.38 3.74
N VAL A 14 -2.68 -1.81 3.80
CA VAL A 14 -3.05 -3.22 3.85
C VAL A 14 -3.65 -3.62 2.51
N VAL A 15 -3.21 -4.73 1.94
CA VAL A 15 -3.82 -5.35 0.76
C VAL A 15 -3.94 -6.84 1.02
N HIS A 16 -5.17 -7.36 0.97
CA HIS A 16 -5.54 -8.74 1.27
C HIS A 16 -5.05 -9.24 2.63
N GLY A 17 -5.16 -8.39 3.67
CA GLY A 17 -4.70 -8.69 5.03
C GLY A 17 -3.17 -8.68 5.22
N VAL A 18 -2.43 -8.29 4.17
CA VAL A 18 -0.98 -8.17 4.18
C VAL A 18 -0.57 -6.71 4.27
N VAL A 19 0.44 -6.42 5.07
CA VAL A 19 0.92 -5.07 5.37
C VAL A 19 2.10 -4.72 4.50
N TYR A 20 2.05 -3.56 3.86
CA TYR A 20 3.09 -3.06 2.97
C TYR A 20 3.53 -1.65 3.37
N ASN A 21 4.83 -1.42 3.40
CA ASN A 21 5.39 -0.08 3.59
C ASN A 21 5.68 0.51 2.21
N VAL A 22 4.82 1.44 1.81
CA VAL A 22 4.85 2.08 0.48
C VAL A 22 5.49 3.46 0.52
N THR A 23 6.00 3.91 1.67
CA THR A 23 6.61 5.24 1.89
C THR A 23 7.58 5.64 0.78
N LYS A 24 8.51 4.75 0.41
CA LYS A 24 9.53 5.03 -0.61
C LYS A 24 9.03 4.87 -2.05
N PHE A 25 7.87 4.24 -2.22
CA PHE A 25 7.27 3.98 -3.53
C PHE A 25 6.26 5.06 -3.93
N LEU A 26 5.89 5.97 -3.02
CA LEU A 26 4.90 7.02 -3.29
C LEU A 26 5.19 7.79 -4.57
N ASP A 27 6.43 8.29 -4.73
CA ASP A 27 6.83 9.08 -5.91
C ASP A 27 7.00 8.24 -7.18
N ASP A 28 7.22 6.93 -7.03
CA ASP A 28 7.36 5.98 -8.14
C ASP A 28 6.03 5.35 -8.57
N HIS A 29 4.93 5.62 -7.84
CA HIS A 29 3.63 5.03 -8.13
C HIS A 29 3.01 5.63 -9.41
N PRO A 30 2.77 4.83 -10.46
CA PRO A 30 2.25 5.34 -11.73
C PRO A 30 0.85 5.95 -11.64
N GLY A 31 0.03 5.49 -10.67
CA GLY A 31 -1.30 6.04 -10.40
C GLY A 31 -1.28 7.36 -9.63
N GLY A 32 -0.09 7.84 -9.23
CA GLY A 32 0.08 9.03 -8.40
C GLY A 32 0.07 8.73 -6.90
N LYS A 33 0.84 9.49 -6.13
CA LYS A 33 0.97 9.29 -4.68
C LYS A 33 -0.31 9.60 -3.91
N ASP A 34 -1.13 10.54 -4.40
CA ASP A 34 -2.32 11.01 -3.68
C ASP A 34 -3.30 9.86 -3.41
N ILE A 35 -3.50 8.96 -4.38
CA ILE A 35 -4.38 7.79 -4.24
C ILE A 35 -3.88 6.85 -3.12
N ILE A 36 -2.57 6.66 -3.00
CA ILE A 36 -1.99 5.84 -1.93
C ILE A 36 -2.16 6.55 -0.58
N LEU A 37 -1.95 7.87 -0.53
CA LEU A 37 -2.05 8.65 0.71
C LEU A 37 -3.48 8.68 1.25
N GLU A 38 -4.50 8.67 0.39
CA GLU A 38 -5.90 8.55 0.81
C GLU A 38 -6.15 7.24 1.56
N GLU A 39 -5.45 6.16 1.19
CA GLU A 39 -5.57 4.83 1.79
C GLU A 39 -4.48 4.51 2.83
N ALA A 40 -3.67 5.51 3.19
CA ALA A 40 -2.61 5.34 4.16
C ALA A 40 -3.16 4.99 5.56
N GLY A 41 -2.62 3.93 6.15
CA GLY A 41 -3.06 3.38 7.42
C GLY A 41 -4.36 2.56 7.36
N LYS A 42 -4.87 2.25 6.15
CA LYS A 42 -6.14 1.53 5.92
C LYS A 42 -5.95 0.24 5.09
N ASP A 43 -7.05 -0.48 4.91
CA ASP A 43 -7.16 -1.58 3.95
C ASP A 43 -7.55 -1.02 2.57
N ALA A 44 -6.60 -1.10 1.65
CA ALA A 44 -6.68 -0.61 0.28
C ALA A 44 -7.01 -1.74 -0.71
N SER A 45 -7.46 -2.92 -0.25
CA SER A 45 -7.68 -4.10 -1.09
C SER A 45 -8.64 -3.82 -2.24
N ASP A 46 -9.78 -3.18 -1.96
CA ASP A 46 -10.81 -2.89 -2.96
C ASP A 46 -10.26 -1.93 -4.02
N VAL A 47 -9.67 -0.80 -3.58
CA VAL A 47 -9.06 0.20 -4.48
C VAL A 47 -7.95 -0.41 -5.33
N PHE A 48 -7.14 -1.30 -4.74
CA PHE A 48 -6.05 -1.97 -5.44
C PHE A 48 -6.55 -2.91 -6.56
N GLU A 49 -7.64 -3.65 -6.31
CA GLU A 49 -8.23 -4.54 -7.32
C GLU A 49 -9.06 -3.78 -8.37
N GLU A 50 -9.79 -2.73 -7.98
CA GLU A 50 -10.54 -1.86 -8.91
C GLU A 50 -9.62 -1.15 -9.90
N ALA A 51 -8.41 -0.77 -9.45
CA ALA A 51 -7.39 -0.18 -10.32
C ALA A 51 -6.84 -1.17 -11.38
N GLY A 52 -7.08 -2.48 -11.24
CA GLY A 52 -6.68 -3.47 -12.25
C GLY A 52 -5.17 -3.64 -12.38
N HIS A 53 -4.43 -3.53 -11.27
CA HIS A 53 -2.96 -3.64 -11.27
C HIS A 53 -2.46 -4.89 -12.01
N SER A 54 -1.34 -4.77 -12.72
CA SER A 54 -0.72 -5.88 -13.45
C SER A 54 -0.03 -6.90 -12.53
N SER A 55 0.42 -8.02 -13.07
CA SER A 55 1.27 -8.97 -12.35
C SER A 55 2.57 -8.32 -11.88
N GLU A 56 3.19 -7.47 -12.71
CA GLU A 56 4.42 -6.74 -12.36
C GLU A 56 4.20 -5.77 -11.19
N ALA A 57 3.06 -5.06 -11.17
CA ALA A 57 2.71 -4.20 -10.05
C ALA A 57 2.54 -5.00 -8.74
N ARG A 58 1.96 -6.20 -8.82
CA ARG A 58 1.87 -7.12 -7.68
C ARG A 58 3.26 -7.63 -7.25
N ASP A 59 4.20 -7.83 -8.16
CA ASP A 59 5.58 -8.18 -7.82
C ASP A 59 6.33 -7.03 -7.15
N ILE A 60 6.09 -5.78 -7.54
CA ILE A 60 6.60 -4.60 -6.83
C ILE A 60 6.03 -4.57 -5.42
N LEU A 61 4.71 -4.71 -5.26
CA LEU A 61 4.04 -4.70 -3.96
C LEU A 61 4.63 -5.75 -3.01
N ARG A 62 4.91 -6.97 -3.50
CA ARG A 62 5.54 -8.03 -2.70
C ARG A 62 6.91 -7.64 -2.13
N LYS A 63 7.68 -6.80 -2.81
CA LYS A 63 8.98 -6.31 -2.33
C LYS A 63 8.84 -5.31 -1.18
N LEU A 64 7.65 -4.72 -1.01
CA LEU A 64 7.32 -3.75 0.02
C LEU A 64 6.69 -4.40 1.26
N LEU A 65 6.69 -5.73 1.33
CA LEU A 65 6.12 -6.52 2.41
C LEU A 65 6.76 -6.17 3.76
N VAL A 66 5.92 -5.83 4.73
CA VAL A 66 6.31 -5.72 6.14
C VAL A 66 5.92 -6.97 6.91
N GLY A 67 4.70 -7.47 6.71
CA GLY A 67 4.16 -8.61 7.45
C GLY A 67 2.68 -8.84 7.16
N ARG A 68 2.03 -9.64 8.00
CA ARG A 68 0.57 -9.84 7.95
C ARG A 68 -0.06 -9.24 9.20
N LEU A 69 -1.32 -8.84 9.10
CA LEU A 69 -2.10 -8.53 10.29
C LEU A 69 -2.30 -9.83 11.07
N ASP A 70 -1.53 -10.00 12.15
CA ASP A 70 -1.84 -11.00 13.17
C ASP A 70 -3.15 -10.61 13.85
N GLY A 71 -4.07 -11.58 13.93
CA GLY A 71 -5.37 -11.45 14.59
C GLY A 71 -5.26 -11.63 16.09
#